data_AF-A0A1E4M3S8-F1
#
_entry.id   AF-A0A1E4M3S8-F1
#
_cell.length_a   1.000
_cell.length_b   1.000
_cell.length_c   1.000
_cell.angle_alpha   90.00
_cell.angle_beta   90.00
_cell.angle_gamma   90.00
#
_symmetry.space_group_name_H-M   'P 1'
#
loop_
_entity.id
_entity.type
_entity.pdbx_description
1 polymer ?
#
loop_
_entity_poly.entity_id
_entity_poly.type
_entity_poly.pdbx_seq_one_letter_code
_entity_poly.pdbx_strand_id
1 'polypeptide(L)'
;MTTSAEAKTIVTAAVSRLFGQKDASAIDEYFGPVYVQHSALGVDGLEGVRTLVASLPANFAYELVRVIADGDLVVTHGLYFGFGPAPVVGFDVWRVDGAGRIVEHWDALAPASGPDPRAAVDGPTEPQQAESGEQNRALVLGDLESAADLVQHAPAYAMAPGATTNVVVRQSIAEGDLVFTRAAGEVGGAAAILNDLWRIENGAAVEHWTLVAPVPATLPHDNGVF
;
A
#
# COMPACT_ATOMS: atom_id res chain seq x y z
N MET A 1 6.14 -12.65 19.49
CA MET A 1 5.81 -12.29 18.10
C MET A 1 4.76 -11.22 18.19
N THR A 2 4.90 -10.15 17.41
CA THR A 2 3.87 -9.12 17.27
C THR A 2 2.69 -9.72 16.49
N THR A 3 1.47 -9.52 16.98
CA THR A 3 0.26 -9.97 16.29
C THR A 3 -0.15 -8.99 15.19
N SER A 4 -0.96 -9.42 14.22
CA SER A 4 -1.48 -8.53 13.17
C SER A 4 -2.22 -7.32 13.74
N ALA A 5 -2.98 -7.51 14.83
CA ALA A 5 -3.73 -6.43 15.49
C ALA A 5 -2.79 -5.40 16.17
N GLU A 6 -1.72 -5.86 16.81
CA GLU A 6 -0.70 -4.99 17.40
C GLU A 6 0.07 -4.24 16.31
N ALA A 7 0.52 -4.94 15.26
CA ALA A 7 1.22 -4.34 14.13
C ALA A 7 0.35 -3.26 13.47
N LYS A 8 -0.93 -3.57 13.20
CA LYS A 8 -1.91 -2.61 12.68
C LYS A 8 -2.03 -1.37 13.56
N THR A 9 -2.13 -1.55 14.88
CA THR A 9 -2.25 -0.45 15.83
C THR A 9 -1.01 0.45 15.82
N ILE A 10 0.18 -0.17 15.84
CA ILE A 10 1.47 0.54 15.81
C ILE A 10 1.60 1.37 14.53
N VAL A 11 1.38 0.74 13.37
CA VAL A 11 1.51 1.41 12.06
C VAL A 11 0.49 2.52 11.92
N THR A 12 -0.78 2.28 12.27
CA THR A 12 -1.84 3.31 12.19
C THR A 12 -1.51 4.54 13.05
N ALA A 13 -1.04 4.32 14.27
CA ALA A 13 -0.62 5.41 15.16
C ALA A 13 0.58 6.18 14.60
N ALA A 14 1.58 5.47 14.08
CA ALA A 14 2.77 6.07 13.48
C ALA A 14 2.44 6.92 12.25
N VAL A 15 1.71 6.39 11.26
CA VAL A 15 1.39 7.13 10.02
C VAL A 15 0.47 8.31 10.28
N SER A 16 -0.48 8.19 11.22
CA SER A 16 -1.35 9.30 11.62
C SER A 16 -0.55 10.46 12.21
N ARG A 17 0.46 10.17 13.03
CA ARG A 17 1.32 11.21 13.60
C ARG A 17 2.30 11.79 12.59
N LEU A 18 2.99 10.94 11.83
CA LEU A 18 3.99 11.39 10.85
C LEU A 18 3.37 12.23 9.73
N PHE A 19 2.29 11.76 9.13
CA PHE A 19 1.73 12.38 7.93
C PHE A 19 0.46 13.18 8.21
N GLY A 20 -0.37 12.75 9.17
CA GLY A 20 -1.55 13.53 9.57
C GLY A 20 -1.20 14.74 10.43
N GLN A 21 -0.23 14.62 11.34
CA GLN A 21 0.12 15.66 12.32
C GLN A 21 1.49 16.31 12.06
N LYS A 22 2.28 15.76 11.13
CA LYS A 22 3.67 16.20 10.85
C LYS A 22 4.58 16.12 12.08
N ASP A 23 4.31 15.14 12.95
CA ASP A 23 5.02 14.92 14.20
C ASP A 23 6.13 13.87 14.02
N ALA A 24 7.35 14.35 13.78
CA ALA A 24 8.53 13.50 13.62
C ALA A 24 8.97 12.79 14.92
N SER A 25 8.43 13.14 16.09
CA SER A 25 8.76 12.42 17.34
C SER A 25 8.15 11.01 17.38
N ALA A 26 7.17 10.73 16.52
CA ALA A 26 6.64 9.38 16.32
C ALA A 26 7.72 8.37 15.86
N ILE A 27 8.80 8.85 15.24
CA ILE A 27 9.93 8.01 14.82
C ILE A 27 10.60 7.37 16.04
N ASP A 28 10.82 8.14 17.10
CA ASP A 28 11.46 7.67 18.33
C ASP A 28 10.59 6.65 19.10
N GLU A 29 9.27 6.74 18.93
CA GLU A 29 8.30 5.88 19.60
C GLU A 29 8.01 4.58 18.86
N TYR A 30 7.90 4.60 17.54
CA TYR A 30 7.40 3.46 16.77
C TYR A 30 8.44 2.76 15.91
N PHE A 31 9.57 3.39 15.59
CA PHE A 31 10.53 2.82 14.65
C PHE A 31 11.67 2.10 15.36
N GLY A 32 12.22 1.08 14.69
CA GLY A 32 13.37 0.32 15.16
C GLY A 32 14.66 1.08 14.87
N PRO A 33 15.77 0.72 15.54
CA PRO A 33 17.06 1.36 15.31
C PRO A 33 17.63 1.13 13.90
N VAL A 34 17.11 0.13 13.20
CA VAL A 34 17.37 -0.14 11.78
C VAL A 34 16.03 -0.08 11.06
N TYR A 35 15.97 0.74 10.01
CA TYR A 35 14.81 0.91 9.16
C TYR A 35 15.28 0.87 7.71
N VAL A 36 14.74 -0.08 6.95
CA VAL A 36 15.04 -0.28 5.53
C VAL A 36 13.95 0.39 4.69
N GLN A 37 14.35 1.34 3.86
CA GLN A 37 13.48 2.07 2.95
C GLN A 37 13.59 1.52 1.53
N HIS A 38 12.45 1.28 0.89
CA HIS A 38 12.35 0.92 -0.53
C HIS A 38 11.67 2.01 -1.39
N SER A 39 11.01 2.98 -0.75
CA SER A 39 10.37 4.12 -1.42
C SER A 39 11.38 5.01 -2.12
N ALA A 40 11.07 5.39 -3.36
CA ALA A 40 11.85 6.34 -4.12
C ALA A 40 11.83 7.78 -3.55
N LEU A 41 10.96 8.06 -2.57
CA LEU A 41 10.78 9.40 -2.01
C LEU A 41 11.81 9.78 -0.93
N GLY A 42 12.56 8.82 -0.38
CA GLY A 42 13.44 9.08 0.75
C GLY A 42 14.69 8.23 0.75
N VAL A 43 15.80 8.81 1.21
CA VAL A 43 17.02 8.05 1.51
C VAL A 43 16.75 6.99 2.59
N ASP A 44 17.61 5.99 2.66
CA ASP A 44 17.48 4.93 3.67
C ASP A 44 17.65 5.42 5.11
N GLY A 45 17.06 4.67 6.05
CA GLY A 45 17.16 4.93 7.49
C GLY A 45 16.23 6.02 8.04
N LEU A 46 16.24 6.16 9.36
CA LEU A 46 15.32 7.04 10.10
C LEU A 46 15.52 8.53 9.79
N GLU A 47 16.75 8.94 9.50
CA GLU A 47 17.04 10.33 9.11
C GLU A 47 16.38 10.70 7.78
N GLY A 48 16.22 9.73 6.87
CA GLY A 48 15.44 9.90 5.65
C GLY A 48 13.98 10.20 5.95
N VAL A 49 13.38 9.46 6.89
CA VAL A 49 11.99 9.69 7.34
C VAL A 49 11.85 11.05 8.01
N ARG A 50 12.78 11.45 8.90
CA ARG A 50 12.79 12.79 9.54
C ARG A 50 12.86 13.89 8.50
N THR A 51 13.75 13.74 7.52
CA THR A 51 13.95 14.72 6.44
C THR A 51 12.68 14.84 5.59
N LEU A 52 12.06 13.72 5.23
CA LEU A 52 10.80 13.71 4.49
C LEU A 52 9.72 14.48 5.24
N VAL A 53 9.45 14.13 6.52
CA VAL A 53 8.41 14.78 7.32
C VAL A 53 8.68 16.28 7.48
N ALA A 54 9.93 16.68 7.73
CA ALA A 54 10.32 18.09 7.85
C ALA A 54 10.17 18.88 6.53
N SER A 55 10.25 18.19 5.39
CA SER A 55 10.12 18.78 4.05
C SER A 55 8.68 18.92 3.57
N LEU A 56 7.70 18.30 4.26
CA LEU A 56 6.30 18.32 3.84
C LEU A 56 5.78 19.77 3.82
N PRO A 57 5.17 20.21 2.71
CA PRO A 57 4.73 21.60 2.58
C PRO A 57 3.55 21.91 3.53
N ALA A 58 3.30 23.20 3.77
CA ALA A 58 2.24 23.63 4.67
C ALA A 58 0.86 23.08 4.28
N ASN A 59 0.57 23.00 2.98
CA ASN A 59 -0.67 22.46 2.42
C ASN A 59 -0.70 20.93 2.28
N PHE A 60 0.34 20.22 2.73
CA PHE A 60 0.32 18.76 2.75
C PHE A 60 -0.78 18.25 3.68
N ALA A 61 -1.56 17.30 3.18
CA ALA A 61 -2.54 16.55 3.95
C ALA A 61 -2.49 15.07 3.54
N TYR A 62 -2.66 14.19 4.52
CA TYR A 62 -2.76 12.76 4.32
C TYR A 62 -4.10 12.26 4.85
N GLU A 63 -4.79 11.48 4.03
CA GLU A 63 -6.01 10.79 4.40
C GLU A 63 -5.76 9.29 4.35
N LEU A 64 -5.71 8.67 5.53
CA LEU A 64 -5.68 7.23 5.67
C LEU A 64 -7.08 6.67 5.41
N VAL A 65 -7.21 5.78 4.42
CA VAL A 65 -8.51 5.25 3.99
C VAL A 65 -8.71 3.81 4.47
N ARG A 66 -7.71 2.93 4.31
CA ARG A 66 -7.79 1.53 4.74
C ARG A 66 -6.51 1.09 5.43
N VAL A 67 -6.66 0.19 6.38
CA VAL A 67 -5.53 -0.54 6.97
C VAL A 67 -5.87 -2.02 7.07
N ILE A 68 -5.02 -2.86 6.49
CA ILE A 68 -5.08 -4.32 6.67
C ILE A 68 -3.74 -4.83 7.19
N ALA A 69 -3.76 -5.91 7.95
CA ALA A 69 -2.56 -6.51 8.51
C ALA A 69 -2.61 -8.04 8.47
N ASP A 70 -1.47 -8.63 8.13
CA ASP A 70 -1.27 -10.08 8.15
C ASP A 70 0.13 -10.38 8.69
N GLY A 71 0.18 -11.10 9.81
CA GLY A 71 1.40 -11.33 10.56
C GLY A 71 2.04 -10.02 11.01
N ASP A 72 3.27 -9.80 10.54
CA ASP A 72 4.09 -8.62 10.82
C ASP A 72 4.02 -7.53 9.74
N LEU A 73 3.24 -7.76 8.69
CA LEU A 73 3.05 -6.81 7.59
C LEU A 73 1.73 -6.05 7.75
N VAL A 74 1.78 -4.74 7.49
CA VAL A 74 0.63 -3.86 7.49
C VAL A 74 0.61 -3.08 6.18
N VAL A 75 -0.56 -3.02 5.54
CA VAL A 75 -0.79 -2.19 4.36
C VAL A 75 -1.64 -0.99 4.76
N THR A 76 -1.21 0.21 4.37
CA THR A 76 -2.03 1.41 4.43
C THR A 76 -2.39 1.86 3.03
N HIS A 77 -3.68 2.08 2.77
CA HIS A 77 -4.17 2.70 1.54
C HIS A 77 -4.56 4.14 1.86
N GLY A 78 -3.99 5.11 1.18
CA GLY A 78 -4.24 6.51 1.48
C GLY A 78 -4.22 7.45 0.28
N LEU A 79 -4.75 8.64 0.52
CA LEU A 79 -4.76 9.76 -0.42
C LEU A 79 -3.89 10.90 0.12
N TYR A 80 -2.97 11.35 -0.71
CA TYR A 80 -1.97 12.35 -0.39
C TYR A 80 -2.25 13.63 -1.18
N PHE A 81 -2.23 14.77 -0.49
CA PHE A 81 -2.40 16.10 -1.07
C PHE A 81 -1.14 16.93 -0.86
N GLY A 82 -0.82 17.79 -1.81
CA GLY A 82 0.30 18.74 -1.68
C GLY A 82 1.67 18.18 -2.07
N PHE A 83 1.80 16.91 -2.47
CA PHE A 83 3.03 16.41 -3.11
C PHE A 83 3.26 16.96 -4.53
N GLY A 84 2.20 17.44 -5.17
CA GLY A 84 2.24 17.96 -6.53
C GLY A 84 0.95 18.68 -6.89
N PRO A 85 0.73 18.99 -8.19
CA PRO A 85 -0.45 19.71 -8.64
C PRO A 85 -1.74 18.89 -8.55
N ALA A 86 -1.64 17.56 -8.47
CA ALA A 86 -2.76 16.64 -8.31
C ALA A 86 -2.59 15.79 -7.05
N PRO A 87 -3.69 15.36 -6.41
CA PRO A 87 -3.65 14.35 -5.36
C PRO A 87 -3.06 13.03 -5.88
N VAL A 88 -2.43 12.31 -4.98
CA VAL A 88 -1.75 11.03 -5.23
C VAL A 88 -2.40 9.97 -4.37
N VAL A 89 -2.79 8.85 -4.96
CA VAL A 89 -3.21 7.65 -4.23
C VAL A 89 -2.00 6.76 -4.00
N GLY A 90 -1.96 6.08 -2.87
CA GLY A 90 -0.82 5.25 -2.49
C GLY A 90 -1.20 4.04 -1.68
N PHE A 91 -0.43 2.97 -1.90
CA PHE A 91 -0.35 1.84 -0.98
C PHE A 91 1.05 1.80 -0.39
N ASP A 92 1.13 1.80 0.93
CA ASP A 92 2.36 1.63 1.69
C ASP A 92 2.30 0.29 2.42
N VAL A 93 3.40 -0.46 2.39
CA VAL A 93 3.58 -1.72 3.12
C VAL A 93 4.62 -1.48 4.20
N TRP A 94 4.30 -1.85 5.43
CA TRP A 94 5.14 -1.66 6.60
C TRP A 94 5.42 -3.01 7.25
N ARG A 95 6.66 -3.26 7.65
CA ARG A 95 7.00 -4.42 8.49
C ARG A 95 7.29 -4.00 9.93
N VAL A 96 6.70 -4.73 10.87
CA VAL A 96 6.87 -4.53 12.31
C VAL A 96 7.63 -5.70 12.91
N ASP A 97 8.78 -5.46 13.54
CA ASP A 97 9.56 -6.54 14.15
C ASP A 97 8.87 -7.14 15.39
N GLY A 98 9.46 -8.21 15.93
CA GLY A 98 8.95 -8.90 17.13
C GLY A 98 9.01 -8.09 18.43
N ALA A 99 9.63 -6.89 18.42
CA ALA A 99 9.65 -5.95 19.53
C ALA A 99 8.62 -4.82 19.36
N GLY A 100 7.77 -4.90 18.32
CA GLY A 100 6.74 -3.90 18.05
C GLY A 100 7.30 -2.63 17.41
N ARG A 101 8.36 -2.74 16.59
CA ARG A 101 9.01 -1.60 15.93
C ARG A 101 8.89 -1.67 14.42
N ILE A 102 8.56 -0.55 13.78
CA ILE A 102 8.56 -0.42 12.31
C ILE A 102 10.02 -0.44 11.83
N VAL A 103 10.35 -1.38 10.96
CA VAL A 103 11.74 -1.65 10.55
C VAL A 103 11.92 -1.74 9.04
N GLU A 104 10.85 -1.71 8.25
CA GLU A 104 10.93 -1.75 6.79
C GLU A 104 9.68 -1.15 6.16
N HIS A 105 9.84 -0.53 4.99
CA HIS A 105 8.78 0.14 4.27
C HIS A 105 8.95 0.06 2.76
N TRP A 106 7.84 -0.18 2.08
CA TRP A 106 7.68 -0.08 0.62
C TRP A 106 6.49 0.80 0.31
N ASP A 107 6.52 1.52 -0.81
CA ASP A 107 5.33 2.17 -1.35
C ASP A 107 5.20 1.97 -2.86
N ALA A 108 4.00 2.28 -3.35
CA ALA A 108 3.81 2.69 -4.72
C ALA A 108 2.76 3.79 -4.75
N LEU A 109 3.07 4.86 -5.48
CA LEU A 109 2.26 6.07 -5.57
C LEU A 109 1.90 6.35 -7.02
N ALA A 110 0.66 6.77 -7.27
CA ALA A 110 0.22 7.19 -8.58
C ALA A 110 -0.72 8.40 -8.48
N PRO A 111 -0.74 9.30 -9.48
CA PRO A 111 -1.75 10.34 -9.55
C PRO A 111 -3.15 9.76 -9.48
N ALA A 112 -4.01 10.36 -8.64
CA ALA A 112 -5.42 10.00 -8.65
C ALA A 112 -6.02 10.31 -10.04
N SER A 113 -6.84 9.39 -10.55
CA SER A 113 -7.41 9.49 -11.89
C SER A 113 -8.78 10.17 -11.88
N GLY A 114 -9.11 10.87 -12.96
CA GLY A 114 -10.44 11.45 -13.16
C GLY A 114 -10.68 12.78 -12.42
N PRO A 115 -11.89 13.34 -12.54
CA PRO A 115 -12.26 14.63 -11.94
C PRO A 115 -12.46 14.55 -10.42
N ASP A 116 -12.76 13.36 -9.89
CA ASP A 116 -12.90 13.11 -8.46
C ASP A 116 -11.76 12.19 -8.00
N PRO A 117 -10.74 12.72 -7.29
CA PRO A 117 -9.62 11.92 -6.81
C PRO A 117 -10.03 10.89 -5.75
N ARG A 118 -11.18 11.07 -5.07
CA ARG A 118 -11.67 10.12 -4.06
C ARG A 118 -12.24 8.85 -4.68
N ALA A 119 -12.63 8.88 -5.96
CA ALA A 119 -13.12 7.69 -6.65
C ALA A 119 -12.09 6.55 -6.63
N ALA A 120 -10.79 6.84 -6.57
CA ALA A 120 -9.73 5.83 -6.47
C ALA A 120 -9.69 5.12 -5.11
N VAL A 121 -10.41 5.62 -4.09
CA VAL A 121 -10.38 5.11 -2.71
C VAL A 121 -11.78 4.85 -2.14
N ASP A 122 -12.85 5.05 -2.91
CA ASP A 122 -14.22 4.70 -2.55
C ASP A 122 -14.37 3.22 -2.16
N GLY A 123 -15.49 2.88 -1.51
CA GLY A 123 -15.81 1.52 -1.05
C GLY A 123 -15.62 1.31 0.46
N PRO A 124 -15.79 0.08 0.97
CA PRO A 124 -15.64 -0.24 2.39
C PRO A 124 -14.23 0.06 2.90
N THR A 125 -14.10 0.70 4.06
CA THR A 125 -12.80 1.10 4.64
C THR A 125 -12.23 0.09 5.65
N GLU A 126 -13.06 -0.82 6.14
CA GLU A 126 -12.72 -1.82 7.14
C GLU A 126 -12.92 -3.23 6.59
N PRO A 127 -12.00 -4.18 6.84
CA PRO A 127 -12.15 -5.56 6.42
C PRO A 127 -13.29 -6.26 7.17
N GLN A 128 -14.08 -7.05 6.45
CA GLN A 128 -15.12 -7.90 7.00
C GLN A 128 -14.54 -9.20 7.54
N GLN A 129 -14.52 -9.32 8.86
CA GLN A 129 -13.88 -10.43 9.59
C GLN A 129 -14.66 -11.77 9.53
N ALA A 130 -15.86 -11.78 8.94
CA ALA A 130 -16.61 -13.01 8.74
C ALA A 130 -15.98 -13.91 7.67
N GLU A 131 -15.21 -13.32 6.76
CA GLU A 131 -14.48 -14.00 5.70
C GLU A 131 -13.11 -14.50 6.18
N SER A 132 -12.58 -15.54 5.53
CA SER A 132 -11.25 -16.07 5.84
C SER A 132 -10.19 -15.43 4.95
N GLY A 133 -9.35 -14.56 5.52
CA GLY A 133 -8.24 -13.92 4.81
C GLY A 133 -7.32 -14.93 4.10
N GLU A 134 -7.00 -16.06 4.74
CA GLU A 134 -6.15 -17.09 4.15
C GLU A 134 -6.81 -17.81 2.95
N GLN A 135 -8.11 -18.08 3.02
CA GLN A 135 -8.84 -18.67 1.89
C GLN A 135 -8.92 -17.68 0.73
N ASN A 136 -9.21 -16.41 1.03
CA ASN A 136 -9.28 -15.34 0.04
C ASN A 136 -7.92 -15.08 -0.62
N ARG A 137 -6.83 -15.12 0.16
CA ARG A 137 -5.45 -15.09 -0.35
C ARG A 137 -5.21 -16.21 -1.35
N ALA A 138 -5.62 -17.44 -1.04
CA ALA A 138 -5.44 -18.59 -1.92
C ALA A 138 -6.20 -18.41 -3.25
N LEU A 139 -7.40 -17.81 -3.22
CA LEU A 139 -8.15 -17.48 -4.43
C LEU A 139 -7.41 -16.43 -5.27
N VAL A 140 -6.99 -15.32 -4.66
CA VAL A 140 -6.31 -14.21 -5.35
C VAL A 140 -4.98 -14.63 -5.98
N LEU A 141 -4.25 -15.55 -5.34
CA LEU A 141 -2.98 -16.08 -5.87
C LEU A 141 -3.16 -17.25 -6.83
N GLY A 142 -4.38 -17.75 -6.98
CA GLY A 142 -4.74 -18.86 -7.85
C GLY A 142 -5.74 -18.43 -8.92
N ASP A 143 -6.85 -19.16 -8.99
CA ASP A 143 -7.91 -18.94 -9.98
C ASP A 143 -9.06 -18.12 -9.36
N LEU A 144 -8.88 -16.80 -9.30
CA LEU A 144 -9.90 -15.88 -8.82
C LEU A 144 -10.94 -15.59 -9.92
N GLU A 145 -12.21 -15.90 -9.65
CA GLU A 145 -13.32 -15.45 -10.48
C GLU A 145 -13.78 -14.05 -10.05
N SER A 146 -14.33 -13.28 -11.00
CA SER A 146 -14.93 -11.97 -10.73
C SER A 146 -16.45 -12.04 -10.82
N ALA A 147 -17.13 -11.34 -9.92
CA ALA A 147 -18.56 -11.11 -10.01
C ALA A 147 -18.90 -10.31 -11.28
N ALA A 148 -20.12 -10.49 -11.78
CA ALA A 148 -20.58 -9.82 -13.00
C ALA A 148 -20.64 -8.28 -12.86
N ASP A 149 -20.80 -7.80 -11.64
CA ASP A 149 -20.89 -6.41 -11.23
C ASP A 149 -19.65 -5.90 -10.49
N LEU A 150 -18.49 -6.52 -10.74
CA LEU A 150 -17.19 -6.10 -10.20
C LEU A 150 -17.01 -4.57 -10.31
N VAL A 151 -16.81 -3.93 -9.16
CA VAL A 151 -16.47 -2.51 -9.09
C VAL A 151 -14.96 -2.34 -9.27
N GLN A 152 -14.56 -1.59 -10.29
CA GLN A 152 -13.15 -1.36 -10.64
C GLN A 152 -12.79 0.12 -10.49
N HIS A 153 -11.87 0.42 -9.57
CA HIS A 153 -11.47 1.81 -9.28
C HIS A 153 -10.41 2.36 -10.25
N ALA A 154 -9.75 1.48 -11.01
CA ALA A 154 -8.78 1.85 -12.04
C ALA A 154 -8.98 1.03 -13.33
N PRO A 155 -10.04 1.28 -14.12
CA PRO A 155 -10.40 0.45 -15.27
C PRO A 155 -9.37 0.48 -16.41
N ALA A 156 -8.57 1.55 -16.51
CA ALA A 156 -7.52 1.67 -17.52
C ALA A 156 -6.37 0.66 -17.33
N TYR A 157 -6.17 0.19 -16.10
CA TYR A 157 -5.13 -0.79 -15.73
C TYR A 157 -5.74 -2.13 -15.28
N ALA A 158 -7.06 -2.28 -15.41
CA ALA A 158 -7.75 -3.52 -15.08
C ALA A 158 -7.24 -4.67 -15.95
N MET A 159 -7.65 -5.88 -15.55
CA MET A 159 -7.38 -7.23 -16.10
C MET A 159 -7.72 -7.41 -17.60
N ALA A 160 -7.43 -6.43 -18.46
CA ALA A 160 -7.38 -6.63 -19.89
C ALA A 160 -6.24 -7.63 -20.17
N PRO A 161 -6.51 -8.74 -20.88
CA PRO A 161 -5.49 -9.74 -21.19
C PRO A 161 -4.26 -9.08 -21.84
N GLY A 162 -3.09 -9.20 -21.20
CA GLY A 162 -1.83 -8.64 -21.68
C GLY A 162 -1.54 -7.17 -21.30
N ALA A 163 -2.39 -6.53 -20.48
CA ALA A 163 -2.10 -5.19 -19.94
C ALA A 163 -0.88 -5.19 -19.01
N THR A 164 -0.77 -6.24 -18.19
CA THR A 164 0.41 -6.56 -17.40
C THR A 164 0.99 -7.89 -17.86
N THR A 165 2.32 -7.99 -17.89
CA THR A 165 3.05 -9.21 -18.25
C THR A 165 4.18 -9.44 -17.26
N ASN A 166 4.75 -10.65 -17.25
CA ASN A 166 5.87 -11.03 -16.37
C ASN A 166 5.61 -10.76 -14.88
N VAL A 167 4.35 -10.92 -14.43
CA VAL A 167 3.93 -10.62 -13.07
C VAL A 167 4.51 -11.65 -12.09
N VAL A 168 5.22 -11.16 -11.07
CA VAL A 168 5.78 -11.94 -9.96
C VAL A 168 5.37 -11.28 -8.66
N VAL A 169 4.43 -11.93 -7.94
CA VAL A 169 4.01 -11.49 -6.61
C VAL A 169 5.19 -11.57 -5.64
N ARG A 170 5.45 -10.46 -4.95
CA ARG A 170 6.50 -10.33 -3.93
C ARG A 170 5.94 -10.46 -2.53
N GLN A 171 4.79 -9.85 -2.29
CA GLN A 171 4.11 -9.84 -1.00
C GLN A 171 2.60 -9.99 -1.22
N SER A 172 1.94 -10.64 -0.28
CA SER A 172 0.49 -10.68 -0.18
C SER A 172 0.08 -10.52 1.28
N ILE A 173 -0.97 -9.73 1.54
CA ILE A 173 -1.46 -9.38 2.88
C ILE A 173 -2.97 -9.56 2.84
N ALA A 174 -3.54 -10.37 3.73
CA ALA A 174 -4.95 -10.70 3.70
C ALA A 174 -5.59 -10.57 5.07
N GLU A 175 -6.73 -9.90 5.13
CA GLU A 175 -7.51 -9.74 6.35
C GLU A 175 -9.00 -9.70 6.02
N GLY A 176 -9.75 -10.67 6.54
CA GLY A 176 -11.17 -10.80 6.24
C GLY A 176 -11.42 -10.96 4.75
N ASP A 177 -12.25 -10.08 4.20
CA ASP A 177 -12.60 -10.01 2.78
C ASP A 177 -11.57 -9.28 1.91
N LEU A 178 -10.56 -8.65 2.50
CA LEU A 178 -9.57 -7.86 1.77
C LEU A 178 -8.27 -8.62 1.56
N VAL A 179 -7.76 -8.59 0.33
CA VAL A 179 -6.47 -9.19 -0.04
C VAL A 179 -5.68 -8.21 -0.90
N PHE A 180 -4.53 -7.80 -0.40
CA PHE A 180 -3.56 -7.01 -1.12
C PHE A 180 -2.46 -7.88 -1.71
N THR A 181 -2.02 -7.57 -2.91
CA THR A 181 -0.79 -8.09 -3.52
C THR A 181 0.10 -6.94 -3.98
N ARG A 182 1.40 -7.15 -3.81
CA ARG A 182 2.43 -6.31 -4.40
C ARG A 182 3.32 -7.17 -5.27
N ALA A 183 3.47 -6.78 -6.53
CA ALA A 183 4.15 -7.57 -7.54
C ALA A 183 5.10 -6.72 -8.40
N ALA A 184 6.15 -7.37 -8.89
CA ALA A 184 6.93 -6.87 -10.01
C ALA A 184 6.26 -7.34 -11.31
N GLY A 185 6.22 -6.49 -12.33
CA GLY A 185 5.73 -6.88 -13.65
C GLY A 185 6.12 -5.88 -14.73
N GLU A 186 5.47 -5.97 -15.88
CA GLU A 186 5.67 -5.06 -17.01
C GLU A 186 4.35 -4.52 -17.54
N VAL A 187 4.32 -3.22 -17.84
CA VAL A 187 3.22 -2.55 -18.55
C VAL A 187 3.76 -1.94 -19.82
N GLY A 188 3.23 -2.35 -20.98
CA GLY A 188 3.76 -1.93 -22.29
C GLY A 188 5.24 -2.29 -22.51
N GLY A 189 5.73 -3.36 -21.88
CA GLY A 189 7.13 -3.81 -21.92
C GLY A 189 8.09 -3.04 -21.01
N ALA A 190 7.60 -2.10 -20.20
CA ALA A 190 8.41 -1.38 -19.20
C ALA A 190 8.14 -1.94 -17.80
N ALA A 191 9.20 -2.09 -16.99
CA ALA A 191 9.10 -2.59 -15.63
C ALA A 191 8.22 -1.67 -14.75
N ALA A 192 7.33 -2.29 -13.99
CA ALA A 192 6.36 -1.64 -13.13
C ALA A 192 6.22 -2.34 -11.77
N ILE A 193 5.86 -1.54 -10.76
CA ILE A 193 5.33 -1.98 -9.48
C ILE A 193 3.82 -2.07 -9.63
N LEU A 194 3.26 -3.23 -9.32
CA LEU A 194 1.83 -3.52 -9.41
C LEU A 194 1.33 -3.77 -7.99
N ASN A 195 0.44 -2.90 -7.52
CA ASN A 195 -0.23 -3.04 -6.25
C ASN A 195 -1.73 -3.22 -6.51
N ASP A 196 -2.28 -4.34 -6.09
CA ASP A 196 -3.69 -4.67 -6.25
C ASP A 196 -4.31 -4.97 -4.88
N LEU A 197 -5.49 -4.42 -4.63
CA LEU A 197 -6.32 -4.74 -3.46
C LEU A 197 -7.65 -5.29 -3.98
N TRP A 198 -8.02 -6.46 -3.51
CA TRP A 198 -9.25 -7.16 -3.86
C TRP A 198 -10.17 -7.24 -2.66
N ARG A 199 -11.47 -7.00 -2.87
CA ARG A 199 -12.51 -7.41 -1.94
C ARG A 199 -13.19 -8.67 -2.46
N ILE A 200 -13.25 -9.69 -1.62
CA ILE A 200 -13.77 -11.01 -1.94
C ILE A 200 -15.07 -11.25 -1.17
N GLU A 201 -16.10 -11.69 -1.87
CA GLU A 201 -17.38 -12.04 -1.26
C GLU A 201 -17.90 -13.32 -1.91
N ASN A 202 -18.31 -14.29 -1.08
CA ASN A 202 -18.78 -15.60 -1.55
C ASN A 202 -17.81 -16.30 -2.53
N GLY A 203 -16.50 -16.10 -2.35
CA GLY A 203 -15.45 -16.71 -3.18
C GLY A 203 -15.18 -16.02 -4.52
N ALA A 204 -15.75 -14.84 -4.77
CA ALA A 204 -15.52 -14.07 -5.99
C ALA A 204 -15.04 -12.64 -5.69
N ALA A 205 -14.24 -12.06 -6.59
CA ALA A 205 -13.90 -10.65 -6.55
C ALA A 205 -15.13 -9.79 -6.85
N VAL A 206 -15.47 -8.89 -5.92
CA VAL A 206 -16.61 -7.97 -6.04
C VAL A 206 -16.16 -6.50 -6.13
N GLU A 207 -14.93 -6.20 -5.73
CA GLU A 207 -14.35 -4.86 -5.84
C GLU A 207 -12.82 -4.95 -5.94
N HIS A 208 -12.23 -4.05 -6.72
CA HIS A 208 -10.81 -4.09 -7.01
C HIS A 208 -10.22 -2.69 -7.21
N TRP A 209 -9.11 -2.44 -6.50
CA TRP A 209 -8.29 -1.24 -6.61
C TRP A 209 -6.92 -1.62 -7.13
N THR A 210 -6.50 -1.00 -8.24
CA THR A 210 -5.17 -1.19 -8.83
C THR A 210 -4.39 0.11 -8.79
N LEU A 211 -3.11 0.01 -8.45
CA LEU A 211 -2.12 1.06 -8.60
C LEU A 211 -0.92 0.49 -9.36
N VAL A 212 -0.60 1.14 -10.49
CA VAL A 212 0.59 0.86 -11.29
C VAL A 212 1.54 2.04 -11.17
N ALA A 213 2.77 1.77 -10.75
CA ALA A 213 3.84 2.76 -10.72
C ALA A 213 5.04 2.28 -11.56
N PRO A 214 5.72 3.16 -12.31
CA PRO A 214 6.94 2.79 -13.01
C PRO A 214 8.05 2.47 -12.00
N VAL A 215 8.93 1.51 -12.32
CA VAL A 215 10.16 1.31 -11.53
C VAL A 215 11.11 2.48 -11.83
N PRO A 216 11.52 3.27 -10.81
CA PRO A 216 12.44 4.39 -11.02
C PRO A 216 13.80 3.92 -11.55
N ALA A 217 14.39 4.70 -12.45
CA ALA A 217 15.72 4.41 -12.98
C ALA A 217 16.84 4.57 -11.95
N THR A 218 16.61 5.41 -10.93
CA THR A 218 17.53 5.68 -9.83
C THR A 218 16.77 5.73 -8.52
N LEU A 219 17.41 5.26 -7.45
CA LEU A 219 16.88 5.33 -6.10
C LEU A 219 17.85 6.10 -5.19
N PRO A 220 17.35 6.74 -4.13
CA PRO A 220 18.18 7.40 -3.11
C PRO A 220 18.87 6.41 -2.15
N HIS A 221 18.76 5.10 -2.42
CA HIS A 221 19.29 3.99 -1.63
C HIS A 221 19.50 2.75 -2.51
N ASP A 222 20.20 1.73 -1.99
CA ASP A 222 20.55 0.51 -2.72
C ASP A 222 19.59 -0.68 -2.47
N ASN A 223 18.55 -0.49 -1.66
CA ASN A 223 17.61 -1.56 -1.25
C ASN A 223 16.70 -2.08 -2.38
N GLY A 224 16.69 -1.41 -3.54
CA GLY A 224 15.74 -1.66 -4.61
C GLY A 224 14.31 -1.27 -4.23
N VAL A 225 13.38 -1.39 -5.18
CA VAL A 225 11.97 -1.13 -4.89
C VAL A 225 11.25 -2.35 -4.33
N PHE A 226 11.69 -3.59 -4.59
CA PHE A 226 10.95 -4.82 -4.26
C PHE A 226 11.40 -5.51 -3.00
#